data_AF-A0A167GME7-F1
#
_entry.id   AF-A0A167GME7-F1
#
_cell.length_a   1.000
_cell.length_b   1.000
_cell.length_c   1.000
_cell.angle_alpha   90.00
_cell.angle_beta   90.00
_cell.angle_gamma   90.00
#
_symmetry.space_group_name_H-M   'P 1'
#
loop_
_entity.id
_entity.type
_entity.pdbx_description
1 polymer ?
#
loop_
_entity_poly.entity_id
_entity_poly.type
_entity_poly.pdbx_seq_one_letter_code
_entity_poly.pdbx_strand_id
1 'polypeptide(L)'
;MSDTKNSAEADRNVDQIRDILFGGQMRDYERRFVELDQRLATDMARLQEAQGEQIKRLERRLDEQFEKLAQQLRKEIQDRTSAVDDLESRVQQAARTARSEINAGMDALQGELAATDERLRSALAELEAALARRAGEIDTALAKSSGDLRAEKVGREDLAALMTEVALRLKGHFDLPGSK
;
A
#
# COMPACT_ATOMS: atom_id res chain seq x y z
N MET A 1 -79.14 88.05 25.48
CA MET A 1 -79.62 86.69 25.12
C MET A 1 -80.00 86.55 23.63
N SER A 2 -79.82 87.59 22.81
CA SER A 2 -80.12 87.58 21.36
C SER A 2 -78.93 87.19 20.47
N ASP A 3 -77.69 87.52 20.85
CA ASP A 3 -76.51 87.27 19.99
C ASP A 3 -76.07 85.80 19.93
N THR A 4 -76.27 85.03 21.00
CA THR A 4 -75.95 83.59 21.02
C THR A 4 -76.87 82.78 20.11
N LYS A 5 -78.10 83.26 19.86
CA LYS A 5 -79.08 82.60 19.00
C LYS A 5 -78.76 82.80 17.52
N ASN A 6 -78.28 83.99 17.17
CA ASN A 6 -77.90 84.36 15.80
C ASN A 6 -76.59 83.67 15.37
N SER A 7 -75.62 83.51 16.29
CA SER A 7 -74.40 82.74 16.04
C SER A 7 -74.68 81.25 15.80
N ALA A 8 -75.64 80.66 16.53
CA ALA A 8 -76.02 79.26 16.35
C ALA A 8 -76.80 79.00 15.04
N GLU A 9 -77.56 79.98 14.55
CA GLU A 9 -78.22 79.92 13.24
C GLU A 9 -77.24 80.14 12.09
N ALA A 10 -76.24 81.02 12.26
CA ALA A 10 -75.15 81.19 11.32
C ALA A 10 -74.28 79.92 11.20
N ASP A 11 -73.96 79.24 12.31
CA ASP A 11 -73.23 77.97 12.30
C ASP A 11 -74.03 76.86 11.59
N ARG A 12 -75.34 76.77 11.83
CA ARG A 12 -76.23 75.82 11.12
C ARG A 12 -76.31 76.11 9.63
N ASN A 13 -76.36 77.38 9.23
CA ASN A 13 -76.33 77.78 7.82
C ASN A 13 -74.97 77.48 7.17
N VAL A 14 -73.86 77.67 7.89
CA VAL A 14 -72.50 77.33 7.41
C VAL A 14 -72.34 75.82 7.26
N ASP A 15 -72.85 75.03 8.19
CA ASP A 15 -72.87 73.56 8.07
C ASP A 15 -73.78 73.09 6.92
N GLN A 16 -74.92 73.75 6.70
CA GLN A 16 -75.80 73.46 5.55
C GLN A 16 -75.13 73.84 4.23
N ILE A 17 -74.42 74.97 4.17
CA ILE A 17 -73.62 75.37 2.99
C ILE A 17 -72.45 74.39 2.77
N ARG A 18 -71.82 73.89 3.85
CA ARG A 18 -70.75 72.88 3.77
C ARG A 18 -71.29 71.52 3.28
N ASP A 19 -72.47 71.12 3.71
CA ASP A 19 -73.11 69.88 3.23
C ASP A 19 -73.56 70.01 1.76
N ILE A 20 -74.04 71.19 1.34
CA ILE A 20 -74.42 71.45 -0.06
C ILE A 20 -73.20 71.54 -0.99
N LEU A 21 -72.11 72.19 -0.57
CA LEU A 21 -70.92 72.41 -1.40
C LEU A 21 -69.96 71.21 -1.38
N PHE A 22 -69.84 70.53 -0.24
CA PHE A 22 -68.81 69.51 -0.02
C PHE A 22 -69.36 68.17 0.51
N GLY A 23 -70.60 68.09 0.98
CA GLY A 23 -71.18 66.85 1.51
C GLY A 23 -71.27 65.72 0.50
N GLY A 24 -71.59 66.03 -0.77
CA GLY A 24 -71.56 65.04 -1.87
C GLY A 24 -70.14 64.50 -2.14
N GLN A 25 -69.15 65.39 -2.20
CA GLN A 25 -67.74 65.00 -2.40
C GLN A 25 -67.21 64.21 -1.21
N MET A 26 -67.53 64.60 0.03
CA MET A 26 -67.14 63.88 1.24
C MET A 26 -67.75 62.48 1.31
N ARG A 27 -69.03 62.30 0.94
CA ARG A 27 -69.66 60.98 0.84
C ARG A 27 -69.04 60.11 -0.24
N ASP A 28 -68.65 60.70 -1.38
CA ASP A 28 -67.93 60.00 -2.44
C ASP A 28 -66.51 59.59 -2.03
N TYR A 29 -65.78 60.45 -1.29
CA TYR A 29 -64.48 60.10 -0.72
C TYR A 29 -64.60 58.99 0.31
N GLU A 30 -65.56 59.06 1.24
CA GLU A 30 -65.82 58.02 2.22
C GLU A 30 -66.11 56.67 1.53
N ARG A 31 -66.97 56.67 0.50
CA ARG A 31 -67.24 55.47 -0.30
C ARG A 31 -65.98 54.90 -0.94
N ARG A 32 -65.16 55.74 -1.58
CA ARG A 32 -63.89 55.32 -2.19
C ARG A 32 -62.89 54.82 -1.16
N PHE A 33 -62.86 55.41 0.03
CA PHE A 33 -61.97 55.01 1.11
C PHE A 33 -62.34 53.63 1.63
N VAL A 34 -63.65 53.39 1.85
CA VAL A 34 -64.17 52.07 2.22
C VAL A 34 -63.90 51.03 1.13
N GLU A 35 -64.09 51.36 -0.15
CA GLU A 35 -63.76 50.46 -1.26
C GLU A 35 -62.26 50.14 -1.32
N LEU A 36 -61.39 51.13 -1.09
CA LEU A 36 -59.94 50.95 -1.08
C LEU A 36 -59.49 50.09 0.10
N ASP A 37 -60.05 50.32 1.29
CA ASP A 37 -59.76 49.54 2.49
C ASP A 37 -60.19 48.08 2.33
N GLN A 38 -61.38 47.84 1.78
CA GLN A 38 -61.85 46.49 1.45
C GLN A 38 -60.94 45.79 0.43
N ARG A 39 -60.47 46.52 -0.59
CA ARG A 39 -59.51 45.99 -1.58
C ARG A 39 -58.17 45.67 -0.93
N LEU A 40 -57.62 46.56 -0.12
CA LEU A 40 -56.37 46.34 0.61
C LEU A 40 -56.47 45.14 1.56
N ALA A 41 -57.55 45.01 2.31
CA ALA A 41 -57.78 43.87 3.19
C ALA A 41 -57.85 42.56 2.38
N THR A 42 -58.52 42.57 1.23
CA THR A 42 -58.61 41.41 0.33
C THR A 42 -57.24 41.05 -0.25
N ASP A 43 -56.47 42.03 -0.71
CA ASP A 43 -55.16 41.79 -1.30
C ASP A 43 -54.14 41.31 -0.25
N MET A 44 -54.21 41.82 0.98
CA MET A 44 -53.39 41.34 2.10
C MET A 44 -53.73 39.90 2.48
N ALA A 45 -55.02 39.55 2.54
CA ALA A 45 -55.45 38.17 2.80
C ALA A 45 -54.95 37.21 1.70
N ARG A 46 -55.08 37.61 0.42
CA ARG A 46 -54.57 36.84 -0.72
C ARG A 46 -53.05 36.67 -0.68
N LEU A 47 -52.31 37.72 -0.32
CA LEU A 47 -50.86 37.67 -0.21
C LEU A 47 -50.43 36.72 0.92
N GLN A 48 -51.08 36.80 2.08
CA GLN A 48 -50.83 35.90 3.21
C GLN A 48 -51.12 34.44 2.84
N GLU A 49 -52.22 34.18 2.15
CA GLU A 49 -52.56 32.84 1.66
C GLU A 49 -51.51 32.32 0.67
N ALA A 50 -51.14 33.13 -0.32
CA ALA A 50 -50.14 32.76 -1.32
C ALA A 50 -48.75 32.49 -0.69
N GLN A 51 -48.33 33.30 0.28
CA GLN A 51 -47.10 33.10 1.04
C GLN A 51 -47.18 31.83 1.88
N GLY A 52 -48.30 31.58 2.58
CA GLY A 52 -48.52 30.36 3.35
C GLY A 52 -48.43 29.10 2.49
N GLU A 53 -49.03 29.12 1.30
CA GLU A 53 -48.92 28.01 0.36
C GLU A 53 -47.51 27.83 -0.20
N GLN A 54 -46.78 28.93 -0.44
CA GLN A 54 -45.37 28.85 -0.85
C GLN A 54 -44.49 28.25 0.24
N ILE A 55 -44.69 28.63 1.51
CA ILE A 55 -43.96 28.09 2.66
C ILE A 55 -44.24 26.58 2.78
N LYS A 56 -45.51 26.16 2.77
CA LYS A 56 -45.87 24.73 2.83
C LYS A 56 -45.25 23.91 1.69
N ARG A 57 -45.19 24.48 0.47
CA ARG A 57 -44.53 23.81 -0.67
C ARG A 57 -43.02 23.68 -0.44
N LEU A 58 -42.38 24.71 0.11
CA LEU A 58 -40.95 24.68 0.44
C LEU A 58 -40.66 23.67 1.56
N GLU A 59 -41.46 23.64 2.62
CA GLU A 59 -41.35 22.68 3.72
C GLU A 59 -41.44 21.24 3.20
N ARG A 60 -42.48 20.90 2.42
CA ARG A 60 -42.62 19.56 1.81
C ARG A 60 -41.42 19.19 0.96
N ARG A 61 -40.93 20.12 0.13
CA ARG A 61 -39.75 19.88 -0.69
C ARG A 61 -38.51 19.64 0.16
N LEU A 62 -38.33 20.38 1.25
CA LEU A 62 -37.21 20.19 2.18
C LEU A 62 -37.29 18.83 2.86
N ASP A 63 -38.47 18.44 3.35
CA ASP A 63 -38.69 17.12 3.97
C ASP A 63 -38.37 15.99 2.99
N GLU A 64 -38.83 16.08 1.75
CA GLU A 64 -38.48 15.12 0.69
C GLU A 64 -36.98 15.06 0.41
N GLN A 65 -36.27 16.20 0.43
CA GLN A 65 -34.82 16.21 0.25
C GLN A 65 -34.11 15.59 1.45
N PHE A 66 -34.54 15.87 2.68
CA PHE A 66 -33.98 15.26 3.88
C PHE A 66 -34.19 13.75 3.90
N GLU A 67 -35.36 13.28 3.49
CA GLU A 67 -35.62 11.84 3.40
C GLU A 67 -34.73 11.18 2.34
N LYS A 68 -34.58 11.79 1.16
CA LYS A 68 -33.67 11.30 0.11
C LYS A 68 -32.22 11.27 0.58
N LEU A 69 -31.74 12.32 1.24
CA LEU A 69 -30.39 12.38 1.80
C LEU A 69 -30.19 11.34 2.89
N ALA A 70 -31.18 11.12 3.76
CA ALA A 70 -31.12 10.08 4.79
C ALA A 70 -31.05 8.67 4.19
N GLN A 71 -31.84 8.41 3.14
CA GLN A 71 -31.79 7.15 2.40
C GLN A 71 -30.43 6.94 1.70
N GLN A 72 -29.92 7.98 1.03
CA GLN A 72 -28.60 7.94 0.40
C GLN A 72 -27.48 7.71 1.41
N LEU A 73 -27.51 8.39 2.56
CA LEU A 73 -26.53 8.22 3.61
C LEU A 73 -26.55 6.80 4.18
N ARG A 74 -27.73 6.23 4.44
CA ARG A 74 -27.85 4.83 4.90
C ARG A 74 -27.27 3.86 3.88
N LYS A 75 -27.57 4.07 2.59
CA LYS A 75 -27.03 3.25 1.51
C LYS A 75 -25.51 3.36 1.43
N GLU A 76 -24.96 4.57 1.46
CA GLU A 76 -23.51 4.80 1.44
C GLU A 76 -22.81 4.13 2.63
N ILE A 77 -23.39 4.21 3.83
CA ILE A 77 -22.87 3.51 5.02
C ILE A 77 -22.85 2.00 4.79
N GLN A 78 -23.93 1.42 4.27
CA GLN A 78 -24.03 -0.01 3.99
C GLN A 78 -23.02 -0.45 2.91
N ASP A 79 -22.92 0.31 1.82
CA ASP A 79 -22.01 0.04 0.71
C ASP A 79 -20.55 0.13 1.18
N ARG A 80 -20.21 1.16 1.98
CA ARG A 80 -18.87 1.30 2.58
C ARG A 80 -18.53 0.18 3.55
N THR A 81 -19.47 -0.22 4.41
CA THR A 81 -19.25 -1.31 5.37
C THR A 81 -18.97 -2.61 4.61
N SER A 82 -19.79 -2.91 3.59
CA SER A 82 -19.61 -4.09 2.75
C SER A 82 -18.27 -4.08 2.00
N ALA A 83 -17.86 -2.91 1.49
CA ALA A 83 -16.57 -2.75 0.81
C ALA A 83 -15.37 -2.92 1.77
N VAL A 84 -15.50 -2.47 3.03
CA VAL A 84 -14.48 -2.67 4.06
C VAL A 84 -14.37 -4.15 4.43
N ASP A 85 -15.49 -4.86 4.61
CA ASP A 85 -15.50 -6.29 4.93
C ASP A 85 -14.88 -7.13 3.78
N ASP A 86 -15.20 -6.81 2.53
CA ASP A 86 -14.58 -7.45 1.35
C ASP A 86 -13.08 -7.16 1.28
N LEU A 87 -12.66 -5.91 1.52
CA LEU A 87 -11.24 -5.55 1.55
C LEU A 87 -10.49 -6.29 2.66
N GLU A 88 -11.07 -6.40 3.86
CA GLU A 88 -10.48 -7.14 4.98
C GLU A 88 -10.29 -8.61 4.60
N SER A 89 -11.33 -9.24 4.04
CA SER A 89 -11.27 -10.64 3.58
C SER A 89 -10.16 -10.85 2.55
N ARG A 90 -10.05 -9.97 1.54
CA ARG A 90 -9.00 -10.03 0.51
C ARG A 90 -7.60 -9.83 1.09
N VAL A 91 -7.43 -8.92 2.03
CA VAL A 91 -6.15 -8.68 2.70
C VAL A 91 -5.74 -9.91 3.53
N GLN A 92 -6.68 -10.51 4.28
CA GLN A 92 -6.41 -11.73 5.03
C GLN A 92 -6.06 -12.90 4.11
N GLN A 93 -6.75 -13.06 2.98
CA GLN A 93 -6.44 -14.09 1.99
C GLN A 93 -5.06 -13.87 1.38
N ALA A 94 -4.76 -12.64 0.93
CA ALA A 94 -3.45 -12.29 0.37
C ALA A 94 -2.31 -12.54 1.37
N ALA A 95 -2.51 -12.20 2.65
CA ALA A 95 -1.54 -12.48 3.71
C ALA A 95 -1.29 -13.99 3.91
N ARG A 96 -2.35 -14.81 3.85
CA ARG A 96 -2.22 -16.28 3.92
C ARG A 96 -1.47 -16.84 2.72
N THR A 97 -1.80 -16.40 1.51
CA THR A 97 -1.12 -16.82 0.29
C THR A 97 0.36 -16.44 0.33
N ALA A 98 0.68 -15.18 0.63
CA ALA A 98 2.06 -14.71 0.74
C ALA A 98 2.86 -15.51 1.77
N ARG A 99 2.25 -15.82 2.92
CA ARG A 99 2.92 -16.65 3.94
C ARG A 99 3.15 -18.08 3.47
N SER A 100 2.22 -18.65 2.72
CA SER A 100 2.38 -19.98 2.11
C SER A 100 3.50 -19.98 1.07
N GLU A 101 3.57 -18.97 0.22
CA GLU A 101 4.62 -18.83 -0.81
C GLU A 101 6.00 -18.62 -0.18
N ILE A 102 6.10 -17.80 0.87
CA ILE A 102 7.35 -17.60 1.63
C ILE A 102 7.81 -18.93 2.23
N ASN A 103 6.92 -19.67 2.90
CA ASN A 103 7.28 -20.96 3.50
C ASN A 103 7.71 -21.98 2.43
N ALA A 104 6.97 -22.09 1.32
CA ALA A 104 7.34 -22.97 0.22
C ALA A 104 8.70 -22.59 -0.40
N GLY A 105 8.98 -21.30 -0.52
CA GLY A 105 10.29 -20.79 -0.98
C GLY A 105 11.41 -21.10 0.02
N MET A 106 11.16 -20.98 1.32
CA MET A 106 12.12 -21.35 2.36
C MET A 106 12.44 -22.86 2.33
N ASP A 107 11.42 -23.71 2.21
CA ASP A 107 11.59 -25.16 2.11
C ASP A 107 12.40 -25.55 0.87
N ALA A 108 12.11 -24.91 -0.27
CA ALA A 108 12.85 -25.13 -1.52
C ALA A 108 14.33 -24.72 -1.39
N LEU A 109 14.62 -23.53 -0.84
CA LEU A 109 15.98 -23.06 -0.61
C LEU A 109 16.74 -23.96 0.38
N GLN A 110 16.07 -24.45 1.42
CA GLN A 110 16.67 -25.38 2.37
C GLN A 110 17.03 -26.71 1.70
N GLY A 111 16.17 -27.22 0.80
CA GLY A 111 16.45 -28.39 -0.01
C GLY A 111 17.62 -28.20 -0.97
N GLU A 112 17.68 -27.06 -1.68
CA GLU A 112 18.80 -26.72 -2.56
C GLU A 112 20.12 -26.58 -1.78
N LEU A 113 20.09 -25.96 -0.61
CA LEU A 113 21.27 -25.83 0.25
C LEU A 113 21.77 -27.19 0.71
N ALA A 114 20.89 -28.09 1.14
CA ALA A 114 21.27 -29.45 1.52
C ALA A 114 21.87 -30.23 0.34
N ALA A 115 21.25 -30.12 -0.85
CA ALA A 115 21.75 -30.79 -2.05
C ALA A 115 23.10 -30.24 -2.53
N THR A 116 23.35 -28.93 -2.37
CA THR A 116 24.64 -28.32 -2.72
C THR A 116 25.72 -28.67 -1.71
N ASP A 117 25.41 -28.71 -0.41
CA ASP A 117 26.36 -29.17 0.63
C ASP A 117 26.79 -30.62 0.38
N GLU A 118 25.84 -31.51 0.06
CA GLU A 118 26.15 -32.91 -0.23
C GLU A 118 27.05 -33.04 -1.47
N ARG A 119 26.76 -32.29 -2.55
CA ARG A 119 27.62 -32.27 -3.75
C ARG A 119 29.03 -31.76 -3.44
N LEU A 120 29.16 -30.72 -2.61
CA LEU A 120 30.45 -30.18 -2.20
C LEU A 120 31.24 -31.20 -1.39
N ARG A 121 30.59 -31.91 -0.45
CA ARG A 121 31.23 -32.99 0.32
C ARG A 121 31.70 -34.12 -0.57
N SER A 122 30.87 -34.56 -1.52
CA SER A 122 31.27 -35.59 -2.49
C SER A 122 32.47 -35.14 -3.33
N ALA A 123 32.45 -33.92 -3.84
CA ALA A 123 33.55 -33.37 -4.63
C ALA A 123 34.86 -33.22 -3.82
N LEU A 124 34.77 -32.83 -2.54
CA LEU A 124 35.91 -32.78 -1.64
C LEU A 124 36.49 -34.17 -1.39
N ALA A 125 35.65 -35.16 -1.10
CA ALA A 125 36.08 -36.54 -0.87
C ALA A 125 36.74 -37.15 -2.13
N GLU A 126 36.19 -36.88 -3.32
CA GLU A 126 36.80 -37.28 -4.60
C GLU A 126 38.15 -36.62 -4.82
N LEU A 127 38.28 -35.33 -4.53
CA LEU A 127 39.53 -34.58 -4.65
C LEU A 127 40.59 -35.12 -3.67
N GLU A 128 40.22 -35.37 -2.42
CA GLU A 128 41.10 -35.97 -1.41
C GLU A 128 41.59 -37.35 -1.86
N ALA A 129 40.70 -38.19 -2.37
CA ALA A 129 41.06 -39.51 -2.89
C ALA A 129 42.01 -39.42 -4.10
N ALA A 130 41.77 -38.46 -5.00
CA ALA A 130 42.63 -38.21 -6.16
C ALA A 130 44.03 -37.70 -5.75
N LEU A 131 44.10 -36.79 -4.77
CA LEU A 131 45.35 -36.28 -4.21
C LEU A 131 46.14 -37.39 -3.51
N ALA A 132 45.48 -38.21 -2.68
CA ALA A 132 46.12 -39.34 -2.01
C ALA A 132 46.68 -40.35 -3.02
N ARG A 133 45.95 -40.64 -4.09
CA ARG A 133 46.41 -41.53 -5.16
C ARG A 133 47.64 -40.96 -5.87
N ARG A 134 47.61 -39.68 -6.27
CA ARG A 134 48.76 -39.03 -6.92
C ARG A 134 49.97 -38.94 -6.00
N ALA A 135 49.79 -38.68 -4.71
CA ALA A 135 50.88 -38.68 -3.74
C ALA A 135 51.54 -40.07 -3.68
N GLY A 136 50.76 -41.15 -3.58
CA GLY A 136 51.29 -42.52 -3.62
C GLY A 136 51.98 -42.89 -4.94
N GLU A 137 51.44 -42.45 -6.09
CA GLU A 137 52.09 -42.62 -7.40
C GLU A 137 53.45 -41.90 -7.47
N ILE A 138 53.53 -40.69 -6.92
CA ILE A 138 54.80 -39.93 -6.84
C ILE A 138 55.78 -40.65 -5.92
N ASP A 139 55.35 -41.09 -4.74
CA ASP A 139 56.22 -41.78 -3.77
C ASP A 139 56.79 -43.08 -4.36
N THR A 140 55.95 -43.86 -5.04
CA THR A 140 56.40 -45.10 -5.71
C THR A 140 57.35 -44.82 -6.87
N ALA A 141 57.10 -43.79 -7.68
CA ALA A 141 58.01 -43.37 -8.75
C ALA A 141 59.36 -42.87 -8.19
N LEU A 142 59.34 -42.11 -7.08
CA LEU A 142 60.54 -41.61 -6.41
C LEU A 142 61.36 -42.75 -5.81
N ALA A 143 60.71 -43.69 -5.14
CA ALA A 143 61.34 -44.88 -4.56
C ALA A 143 61.99 -45.74 -5.65
N LYS A 144 61.31 -45.95 -6.78
CA LYS A 144 61.87 -46.66 -7.94
C LYS A 144 63.09 -45.95 -8.50
N SER A 145 63.00 -44.66 -8.81
CA SER A 145 64.13 -43.88 -9.34
C SER A 145 65.33 -43.88 -8.38
N SER A 146 65.08 -43.76 -7.07
CA SER A 146 66.11 -43.84 -6.04
C SER A 146 66.77 -45.23 -5.97
N GLY A 147 65.99 -46.29 -6.15
CA GLY A 147 66.48 -47.67 -6.23
C GLY A 147 67.35 -47.90 -7.47
N ASP A 148 66.87 -47.48 -8.64
CA ASP A 148 67.59 -47.59 -9.91
C ASP A 148 68.94 -46.85 -9.84
N LEU A 149 68.96 -45.61 -9.31
CA LEU A 149 70.18 -44.82 -9.09
C LEU A 149 71.17 -45.50 -8.12
N ARG A 150 70.68 -46.14 -7.05
CA ARG A 150 71.56 -46.88 -6.13
C ARG A 150 72.15 -48.10 -6.81
N ALA A 151 71.35 -48.87 -7.55
CA ALA A 151 71.83 -50.03 -8.28
C ALA A 151 72.90 -49.66 -9.32
N GLU A 152 72.69 -48.56 -10.06
CA GLU A 152 73.66 -48.06 -11.03
C GLU A 152 74.96 -47.59 -10.37
N LYS A 153 74.88 -46.88 -9.22
CA LYS A 153 76.06 -46.47 -8.45
C LYS A 153 76.86 -47.64 -7.89
N VAL A 154 76.19 -48.65 -7.33
CA VAL A 154 76.85 -49.87 -6.82
C VAL A 154 77.56 -50.60 -7.96
N GLY A 155 76.90 -50.78 -9.10
CA GLY A 155 77.53 -51.40 -10.27
C GLY A 155 78.77 -50.63 -10.77
N ARG A 156 78.78 -49.30 -10.63
CA ARG A 156 79.95 -48.47 -10.94
C ARG A 156 81.06 -48.59 -9.90
N GLU A 157 80.72 -48.66 -8.61
CA GLU A 157 81.69 -48.88 -7.52
C GLU A 157 82.35 -50.26 -7.64
N ASP A 158 81.58 -51.31 -7.90
CA ASP A 158 82.08 -52.68 -8.13
C ASP A 158 83.01 -52.74 -9.35
N LEU A 159 82.63 -52.08 -10.45
CA LEU A 159 83.49 -51.98 -11.64
C LEU A 159 84.78 -51.21 -11.34
N ALA A 160 84.71 -50.13 -10.56
CA ALA A 160 85.89 -49.37 -10.15
C ALA A 160 86.81 -50.21 -9.25
N ALA A 161 86.26 -51.03 -8.35
CA ALA A 161 87.02 -51.96 -7.52
C ALA A 161 87.74 -53.01 -8.37
N LEU A 162 87.05 -53.62 -9.35
CA LEU A 162 87.65 -54.56 -10.30
C LEU A 162 88.76 -53.91 -11.14
N MET A 163 88.53 -52.71 -11.67
CA MET A 163 89.56 -51.96 -12.42
C MET A 163 90.77 -51.64 -11.55
N THR A 164 90.56 -51.33 -10.27
CA THR A 164 91.63 -51.08 -9.30
C THR A 164 92.42 -52.36 -9.00
N GLU A 165 91.75 -53.49 -8.84
CA GLU A 165 92.38 -54.80 -8.67
C GLU A 165 93.23 -55.18 -9.89
N VAL A 166 92.69 -54.99 -11.10
CA VAL A 166 93.42 -55.21 -12.36
C VAL A 166 94.65 -54.30 -12.46
N ALA A 167 94.51 -53.02 -12.10
CA ALA A 167 95.63 -52.08 -12.09
C ALA A 167 96.71 -52.49 -11.08
N LEU A 168 96.34 -52.96 -9.89
CA LEU A 168 97.28 -53.45 -8.87
C LEU A 168 98.03 -54.70 -9.36
N ARG A 169 97.35 -55.62 -10.05
CA ARG A 169 97.96 -56.82 -10.66
C ARG A 169 98.94 -56.46 -11.78
N LEU A 170 98.58 -55.52 -12.65
CA LEU A 170 99.46 -55.04 -13.74
C LEU A 170 100.70 -54.31 -13.21
N LYS A 171 100.59 -53.61 -12.08
CA LYS A 171 101.72 -52.90 -11.45
C LYS A 171 102.61 -53.80 -10.59
N GLY A 172 102.27 -55.08 -10.43
CA GLY A 172 103.06 -56.06 -9.67
C GLY A 172 102.98 -55.91 -8.15
N HIS A 173 101.93 -55.26 -7.63
CA HIS A 173 101.77 -54.92 -6.20
C HIS A 173 100.56 -55.59 -5.54
N PHE A 174 100.25 -56.85 -5.89
CA PHE A 174 99.15 -57.59 -5.27
C PHE A 174 99.68 -58.54 -4.19
N ASP A 175 99.62 -58.12 -2.92
CA ASP A 175 99.83 -58.98 -1.75
C ASP A 175 98.48 -59.45 -1.19
N LEU A 176 98.28 -60.77 -1.13
CA LEU A 176 97.13 -61.38 -0.47
C LEU A 176 97.26 -61.23 1.06
N PRO A 177 96.21 -60.79 1.79
CA PRO A 177 96.19 -60.98 3.23
C PRO A 177 96.09 -62.48 3.52
N GLY A 178 97.15 -63.03 4.12
CA GLY A 178 97.24 -64.45 4.47
C GLY A 178 96.12 -64.89 5.42
N SER A 179 95.60 -66.10 5.20
CA SER A 179 94.66 -66.74 6.12
C SER A 179 95.35 -67.12 7.42
N LYS A 180 94.90 -66.55 8.53
CA LYS A 180 94.95 -67.13 9.86
C LYS A 180 93.58 -66.95 10.51
#